data_AF-A0A2P4X5N3-F1
#
_entry.id   AF-A0A2P4X5N3-F1
#
_cell.length_a   1.000
_cell.length_b   1.000
_cell.length_c   1.000
_cell.angle_alpha   90.00
_cell.angle_beta   90.00
_cell.angle_gamma   90.00
#
_symmetry.space_group_name_H-M   'P 1'
#
loop_
_entity.id
_entity.type
_entity.pdbx_description
1 polymer ?
#
loop_
_entity_poly.entity_id
_entity_poly.type
_entity_poly.pdbx_seq_one_letter_code
_entity_poly.pdbx_strand_id
1 'polypeptide(L)' 'MMAIAQSSFALLLIVAAASNTDAAYLRNLGGTTIATNVKTYTAYDDYANAMLAAVNKQRATKGLKALCLNKKL' A
#
# COMPACT_ATOMS: atom_id res chain seq x y z
N MET A 1 24.04 -11.62 -33.08
CA MET A 1 22.91 -11.47 -32.13
C MET A 1 23.48 -11.34 -30.72
N MET A 2 23.85 -10.12 -30.28
CA MET A 2 24.38 -9.90 -28.92
C MET A 2 24.28 -8.44 -28.42
N ALA A 3 23.61 -7.54 -29.14
CA ALA A 3 23.55 -6.12 -28.79
C ALA A 3 22.38 -5.75 -27.84
N ILE A 4 21.40 -6.64 -27.66
CA ILE A 4 20.18 -6.35 -26.87
C ILE A 4 20.41 -6.61 -25.36
N ALA A 5 21.39 -7.44 -25.00
CA ALA A 5 21.62 -7.83 -23.60
C ALA A 5 22.37 -6.75 -22.78
N GLN A 6 23.24 -5.95 -23.41
CA GLN A 6 24.07 -4.98 -22.69
C GLN A 6 23.31 -3.72 -22.26
N SER A 7 22.34 -3.26 -23.05
CA SER A 7 21.53 -2.07 -22.73
C SER A 7 20.60 -2.29 -21.53
N SER A 8 20.15 -3.52 -21.31
CA SER A 8 19.23 -3.89 -20.23
C SER A 8 19.89 -3.89 -18.85
N PHE A 9 21.18 -4.24 -18.77
CA PHE A 9 21.93 -4.23 -17.51
C PHE A 9 22.25 -2.81 -17.01
N ALA A 10 22.53 -1.88 -17.92
CA ALA A 10 22.79 -0.49 -17.56
C ALA A 10 21.56 0.18 -16.92
N LEU A 11 20.36 -0.09 -17.44
CA LEU A 11 19.10 0.39 -16.86
C LEU A 11 18.85 -0.16 -15.45
N LEU A 12 19.17 -1.43 -15.20
CA LEU A 12 19.03 -2.04 -13.87
C LEU A 12 20.00 -1.43 -12.84
N LEU A 13 21.24 -1.09 -13.25
CA LEU A 13 22.23 -0.47 -12.37
C LEU A 13 21.82 0.96 -11.95
N ILE A 14 21.17 1.72 -12.82
CA ILE A 14 20.69 3.08 -12.51
C ILE A 14 19.56 3.05 -11.47
N VAL A 15 18.66 2.05 -11.54
CA VAL A 15 17.57 1.88 -10.56
C VAL A 15 18.11 1.49 -9.18
N ALA A 16 19.14 0.63 -9.11
CA ALA A 16 19.77 0.24 -7.85
C ALA A 16 20.50 1.41 -7.18
N ALA A 17 21.16 2.29 -7.95
CA ALA A 17 21.84 3.46 -7.41
C ALA A 17 20.87 4.55 -6.89
N ALA A 18 19.63 4.60 -7.41
CA ALA A 18 18.59 5.48 -6.90
C ALA A 18 17.92 4.94 -5.62
N SER A 19 18.05 3.64 -5.33
CA SER A 19 17.59 3.02 -4.08
C SER A 19 18.57 3.26 -2.92
N ASN A 20 18.96 4.51 -2.69
CA ASN A 20 19.51 4.92 -1.41
C ASN A 20 18.33 5.11 -0.44
N THR A 21 17.71 4.00 -0.02
CA THR A 21 16.91 4.05 1.20
C THR A 21 17.91 4.05 2.34
N ASP A 22 18.29 5.25 2.80
CA ASP A 22 19.02 5.47 4.04
C ASP A 22 18.38 4.62 5.15
N ALA A 23 18.99 3.47 5.43
CA ALA A 23 18.57 2.61 6.55
C ALA A 23 18.68 3.36 7.89
N ALA A 24 19.39 4.50 7.91
CA ALA A 24 19.44 5.46 9.00
C ALA A 24 18.09 6.17 9.26
N TYR A 25 17.20 6.31 8.28
CA TYR A 25 15.85 6.86 8.50
C TYR A 25 15.02 5.95 9.39
N LEU A 26 15.16 4.62 9.24
CA LEU A 26 14.49 3.64 10.10
C LEU A 26 15.05 3.61 11.52
N ARG A 27 16.32 3.99 11.71
CA ARG A 27 17.02 3.99 13.01
C ARG A 27 16.77 5.27 13.84
N ASN A 28 16.26 6.33 13.23
CA ASN A 28 15.87 7.57 13.92
C ASN A 28 14.48 7.50 14.58
N LEU A 29 13.77 6.36 14.51
CA LEU A 29 12.59 6.08 15.36
C LEU A 29 13.00 5.72 16.81
N GLY A 30 14.02 6.38 17.34
CA GLY A 30 14.40 6.33 18.75
C GLY A 30 13.39 7.07 19.61
N GLY A 31 12.18 6.51 19.77
CA GLY A 31 11.14 7.03 20.65
C GLY A 31 10.20 8.07 20.05
N THR A 32 10.38 8.47 18.79
CA THR A 32 9.45 9.38 18.11
C THR A 32 8.19 8.62 17.70
N THR A 33 7.08 8.86 18.39
CA THR A 33 5.75 8.44 17.94
C THR A 33 5.43 9.20 16.66
N ILE A 34 5.56 8.56 15.51
CA ILE A 34 5.06 9.11 14.26
C ILE A 34 3.54 9.12 14.37
N ALA A 35 2.94 10.30 14.37
CA ALA A 35 1.50 10.46 14.24
C ALA A 35 1.08 9.89 12.88
N THR A 36 0.72 8.61 12.86
CA THR A 36 0.18 7.98 11.67
C THR A 36 -1.29 8.36 11.57
N ASN A 37 -1.77 8.71 10.38
CA ASN A 37 -3.21 8.88 10.10
C ASN A 37 -3.92 7.51 10.07
N VAL A 38 -3.49 6.57 10.91
CA VAL A 38 -4.08 5.24 11.03
C VAL A 38 -5.31 5.39 11.90
N LYS A 39 -6.47 5.22 11.26
CA LYS A 39 -7.75 5.22 11.95
C LYS A 39 -7.80 3.99 12.86
N THR A 40 -7.83 4.22 14.17
CA THR A 40 -8.04 3.19 15.18
C THR A 40 -9.52 2.94 15.31
N TYR A 41 -9.91 1.66 15.26
CA TYR A 41 -11.28 1.22 15.43
C TYR A 41 -11.42 0.54 16.79
N THR A 42 -12.46 0.90 17.54
CA THR A 42 -12.77 0.34 18.85
C THR A 42 -13.44 -1.01 18.77
N ALA A 43 -14.20 -1.25 17.71
CA ALA A 43 -14.89 -2.51 17.46
C ALA A 43 -14.74 -2.96 15.99
N TYR A 44 -14.89 -4.27 15.78
CA TYR A 44 -14.85 -4.88 14.45
C TYR A 44 -15.92 -4.28 13.53
N ASP A 45 -17.14 -4.08 14.04
CA ASP A 45 -18.25 -3.54 13.25
C ASP A 45 -17.96 -2.12 12.73
N ASP A 46 -17.23 -1.29 13.47
CA ASP A 46 -16.86 0.06 13.04
C ASP A 46 -15.93 0.01 11.82
N TYR A 47 -14.93 -0.88 11.88
CA TYR A 47 -13.99 -1.11 10.78
C TYR A 47 -14.69 -1.71 9.57
N ALA A 48 -15.44 -2.79 9.78
CA ALA A 48 -16.00 -3.60 8.72
C ALA A 48 -17.04 -2.80 7.92
N ASN A 49 -17.89 -2.02 8.61
CA ASN A 49 -18.87 -1.15 7.93
C ASN A 49 -18.19 -0.02 7.15
N ALA A 50 -17.17 0.63 7.72
CA ALA A 50 -16.44 1.70 7.03
C ALA A 50 -15.72 1.18 5.77
N MET A 51 -15.11 0.00 5.86
CA MET A 51 -14.45 -0.65 4.73
C MET A 51 -15.46 -1.08 3.66
N LEU A 52 -16.59 -1.68 4.04
CA LEU A 52 -17.63 -2.09 3.10
C LEU A 52 -18.20 -0.90 2.34
N ALA A 53 -18.44 0.22 3.02
CA ALA A 53 -18.92 1.44 2.40
C ALA A 53 -17.93 1.99 1.36
N ALA A 54 -16.63 2.01 1.68
CA ALA A 54 -15.59 2.46 0.75
C ALA A 54 -15.50 1.55 -0.48
N VAL A 55 -15.54 0.23 -0.30
CA VAL A 55 -15.52 -0.75 -1.40
C VAL A 55 -16.75 -0.59 -2.29
N ASN A 56 -17.94 -0.49 -1.70
CA ASN A 56 -19.18 -0.33 -2.46
C ASN A 56 -19.24 1.00 -3.22
N LYS A 57 -18.67 2.07 -2.66
CA LYS A 57 -18.52 3.34 -3.37
C LYS A 57 -17.67 3.17 -4.63
N GLN A 58 -16.55 2.46 -4.55
CA GLN A 58 -15.73 2.18 -5.75
C GLN A 58 -16.40 1.21 -6.72
N ARG A 59 -17.15 0.21 -6.23
CA ARG A 59 -17.91 -0.69 -7.09
C ARG A 59 -18.98 0.05 -7.90
N ALA A 60 -19.64 1.02 -7.28
CA ALA A 60 -20.62 1.85 -7.95
C ALA A 60 -20.00 2.66 -9.12
N THR A 61 -18.74 3.11 -9.01
CA THR A 61 -18.06 3.79 -10.13
C THR A 61 -17.78 2.88 -11.32
N LYS A 62 -17.81 1.56 -11.09
CA LYS A 62 -17.68 0.52 -12.13
C LYS A 62 -19.02 -0.10 -12.53
N GLY A 63 -20.15 0.42 -12.03
CA GLY A 63 -21.49 -0.13 -12.28
C GLY A 63 -21.74 -1.51 -11.65
N LEU A 64 -20.92 -1.92 -10.69
CA LEU A 64 -21.02 -3.21 -10.02
C LEU A 64 -22.02 -3.14 -8.85
N LYS A 65 -22.76 -4.23 -8.63
CA LYS A 65 -23.68 -4.35 -7.48
C LYS A 65 -22.95 -4.23 -6.14
N ALA A 66 -23.61 -3.65 -5.14
CA ALA A 66 -23.07 -3.57 -3.78
C ALA A 66 -22.85 -4.96 -3.18
N LEU A 67 -21.79 -5.08 -2.39
CA LEU A 67 -21.49 -6.23 -1.54
C LEU A 67 -22.13 -6.05 -0.16
N CYS A 68 -22.41 -7.18 0.49
CA CYS A 68 -22.89 -7.23 1.86
C CYS A 68 -21.80 -7.80 2.77
N LEU A 69 -21.83 -7.41 4.04
CA LEU A 69 -20.92 -7.96 5.06
C LEU A 69 -21.29 -9.42 5.35
N ASN A 70 -20.30 -10.30 5.43
CA ASN A 70 -20.48 -11.70 5.81
C ASN A 70 -19.72 -11.95 7.11
N LYS A 71 -20.40 -12.47 8.13
CA LYS A 71 -19.80 -12.70 9.46
C LYS A 71 -18.91 -13.96 9.54
N LYS A 72 -18.84 -14.75 8.46
CA LYS A 72 -18.01 -15.97 8.37
C LYS A 72 -16.72 -15.78 7.59
N LEU A 73 -16.59 -14.65 6.90
CA LEU A 73 -15.39 -14.20 6.18
C LEU A 73 -14.65 -13.20 7.06
#